data_AF-A0A962M8E0-F1
#
_entry.id   AF-A0A962M8E0-F1
#
_cell.length_a   1.000
_cell.length_b   1.000
_cell.length_c   1.000
_cell.angle_alpha   90.00
_cell.angle_beta   90.00
_cell.angle_gamma   90.00
#
_symmetry.space_group_name_H-M   'P 1'
#
loop_
_entity.id
_entity.type
_entity.pdbx_description
1 polymer ?
#
loop_
_entity_poly.entity_id
_entity_poly.type
_entity_poly.pdbx_seq_one_letter_code
_entity_poly.pdbx_strand_id
1 'polypeptide(L)'
;KYSHIFYNNTLASYKLKTIEMMLDKYGETLHLDTDIIFFNSISNEIKNKKFQAAYAPHYFFKKDSPVSNRFGYFNAGVIWIRDKEFWNEWNDLTKTGNHFFEQKPLEIMYDKGNFDILKLPKTYNFANGNRDRENIHLDGDGFIYYKEDPLINIHVHIFKQNIHLGDNSLEMKKKIKELLHKSKNENYKNIKRVIKKHDKKNFYEF
;
A
#
# COMPACT_ATOMS: atom_id res chain seq x y z
N LYS A 1 7.67 4.29 -29.68
CA LYS A 1 6.97 5.53 -30.15
C LYS A 1 5.61 5.77 -29.49
N TYR A 2 4.96 4.77 -28.87
CA TYR A 2 3.68 4.95 -28.16
C TYR A 2 3.80 5.30 -26.66
N SER A 3 4.97 5.13 -26.02
CA SER A 3 5.15 5.33 -24.57
C SER A 3 4.98 6.79 -24.12
N HIS A 4 5.43 7.77 -24.91
CA HIS A 4 5.37 9.19 -24.52
C HIS A 4 3.96 9.80 -24.58
N ILE A 5 3.05 9.25 -25.39
CA ILE A 5 1.68 9.80 -25.53
C ILE A 5 0.78 9.36 -24.37
N PHE A 6 1.03 8.18 -23.78
CA PHE A 6 0.24 7.69 -22.64
C PHE A 6 0.60 8.36 -21.30
N TYR A 7 1.82 8.87 -21.13
CA TYR A 7 2.25 9.40 -19.84
C TYR A 7 1.60 10.75 -19.51
N ASN A 8 1.34 11.60 -20.51
CA ASN A 8 0.89 12.97 -20.26
C ASN A 8 -0.57 13.09 -19.76
N ASN A 9 -1.37 12.01 -19.73
CA ASN A 9 -2.79 12.04 -19.33
C ASN A 9 -3.25 10.86 -18.46
N THR A 10 -2.36 10.18 -17.74
CA THR A 10 -2.73 9.03 -16.88
C THR A 10 -2.74 9.36 -15.38
N LEU A 11 -3.50 8.59 -14.59
CA LEU A 11 -3.54 8.68 -13.11
C LEU A 11 -2.14 8.58 -12.47
N ALA A 12 -1.24 7.79 -13.07
CA ALA A 12 0.16 7.68 -12.63
C ALA A 12 0.88 9.05 -12.68
N SER A 13 0.60 9.88 -13.67
CA SER A 13 1.16 11.23 -13.78
C SER A 13 0.74 12.15 -12.63
N TYR A 14 -0.51 12.05 -12.17
CA TYR A 14 -0.97 12.83 -11.01
C TYR A 14 -0.35 12.37 -9.68
N LYS A 15 -0.22 11.05 -9.48
CA LYS A 15 0.49 10.49 -8.33
C LYS A 15 1.91 11.06 -8.25
N LEU A 16 2.64 10.96 -9.36
CA LEU A 16 4.03 11.36 -9.46
C LEU A 16 4.21 12.87 -9.28
N LYS A 17 3.35 13.68 -9.91
CA LYS A 17 3.34 15.13 -9.71
C LYS A 17 3.08 15.54 -8.25
N THR A 18 2.19 14.84 -7.56
CA THR A 18 1.90 15.14 -6.14
C THR A 18 3.10 14.83 -5.26
N ILE A 19 3.80 13.74 -5.52
CA ILE A 19 5.03 13.37 -4.81
C ILE A 19 6.10 14.44 -5.00
N GLU A 20 6.32 14.87 -6.25
CA GLU A 20 7.27 15.93 -6.58
C GLU A 20 6.98 17.22 -5.81
N MET A 21 5.73 17.70 -5.85
CA MET A 21 5.29 18.91 -5.15
C MET A 21 5.51 18.82 -3.63
N MET A 22 5.26 17.64 -3.05
CA MET A 22 5.44 17.43 -1.61
C MET A 22 6.92 17.39 -1.23
N LEU A 23 7.77 16.75 -2.04
CA LEU A 23 9.21 16.74 -1.84
C LEU A 23 9.81 18.15 -1.94
N ASP A 24 9.40 18.95 -2.93
CA ASP A 24 9.89 20.33 -3.09
C ASP A 24 9.49 21.22 -1.92
N LYS A 25 8.30 20.99 -1.36
CA LYS A 25 7.77 21.82 -0.27
C LYS A 25 8.25 21.41 1.12
N TYR A 26 8.38 20.10 1.37
CA TYR A 26 8.58 19.56 2.72
C TYR A 26 9.87 18.74 2.87
N GLY A 27 10.61 18.46 1.79
CA GLY A 27 11.81 17.62 1.81
C GLY A 27 11.52 16.12 1.96
N GLU A 28 10.30 15.74 2.32
CA GLU A 28 9.85 14.36 2.37
C GLU A 28 8.35 14.23 2.05
N THR A 29 7.93 13.02 1.71
CA THR A 29 6.52 12.70 1.50
C THR A 29 6.23 11.23 1.79
N LEU A 30 5.12 10.97 2.47
CA LEU A 30 4.50 9.64 2.55
C LEU A 30 3.32 9.62 1.58
N HIS A 31 3.52 8.96 0.45
CA HIS A 31 2.49 8.75 -0.55
C HIS A 31 1.70 7.46 -0.27
N LEU A 32 0.38 7.56 -0.40
CA LEU A 32 -0.57 6.50 -0.08
C LEU A 32 -1.58 6.35 -1.22
N ASP A 33 -1.87 5.12 -1.63
CA ASP A 33 -3.03 4.83 -2.45
C ASP A 33 -4.32 5.18 -1.70
N THR A 34 -5.32 5.62 -2.47
CA THR A 34 -6.60 6.12 -1.92
C THR A 34 -7.46 5.02 -1.32
N ASP A 35 -7.12 3.77 -1.58
CA ASP A 35 -7.82 2.58 -1.15
C ASP A 35 -6.99 1.85 -0.07
N ILE A 36 -6.47 2.62 0.89
CA ILE A 36 -5.79 2.13 2.09
C ILE A 36 -6.59 2.51 3.34
N ILE A 37 -6.71 1.57 4.28
CA ILE A 37 -7.29 1.81 5.60
C ILE A 37 -6.21 1.63 6.65
N PHE A 38 -5.94 2.70 7.42
CA PHE A 38 -5.06 2.65 8.57
C PHE A 38 -5.82 2.20 9.82
N PHE A 39 -5.23 1.26 10.55
CA PHE A 39 -5.70 0.89 11.89
C PHE A 39 -4.76 1.49 12.94
N ASN A 40 -3.46 1.27 12.81
CA ASN A 40 -2.50 1.70 13.80
C ASN A 40 -1.64 2.85 13.28
N SER A 41 -1.04 3.59 14.21
CA SER A 41 -0.11 4.66 13.86
C SER A 41 1.20 4.07 13.33
N ILE A 42 1.80 4.74 12.34
CA ILE A 42 3.16 4.46 11.89
C ILE A 42 4.10 4.55 13.11
N SER A 43 4.86 3.47 13.34
CA SER A 43 5.73 3.35 14.51
C SER A 43 6.81 4.44 14.52
N ASN A 44 7.19 4.90 15.72
CA ASN A 44 8.31 5.84 15.87
C ASN A 44 9.64 5.21 15.43
N GLU A 45 9.78 3.88 15.54
CA GLU A 45 10.95 3.16 15.04
C GLU A 45 11.16 3.40 13.53
N ILE A 46 10.11 3.26 12.72
CA ILE A 46 10.18 3.53 11.28
C ILE A 46 10.39 5.02 11.01
N LYS A 47 9.70 5.91 11.73
CA LYS A 47 9.84 7.38 11.54
C LYS A 47 11.27 7.85 11.78
N ASN A 48 11.95 7.28 12.78
CA ASN A 48 13.27 7.72 13.22
C ASN A 48 14.42 7.05 12.44
N LYS A 49 14.15 6.01 11.63
CA LYS A 49 15.17 5.41 10.76
C LYS A 49 15.61 6.39 9.68
N LYS A 50 16.90 6.37 9.35
CA LYS A 50 17.46 7.07 8.19
C LYS A 50 17.31 6.17 6.96
N PHE A 51 16.73 6.71 5.90
CA PHE A 51 16.56 6.07 4.60
C PHE A 51 16.26 7.16 3.57
N GLN A 52 16.54 6.90 2.30
CA GLN A 52 16.18 7.76 1.18
C GLN A 52 14.78 7.44 0.67
N ALA A 53 14.39 6.16 0.70
CA ALA A 53 13.03 5.72 0.42
C ALA A 53 12.62 4.52 1.30
N ALA A 54 11.31 4.37 1.52
CA ALA A 54 10.75 3.20 2.17
C ALA A 54 9.48 2.74 1.44
N TYR A 55 9.38 1.44 1.15
CA TYR A 55 8.21 0.87 0.48
C TYR A 55 8.10 -0.63 0.75
N ALA A 56 6.90 -1.17 0.56
CA ALA A 56 6.56 -2.55 0.93
C ALA A 56 6.55 -3.48 -0.29
N PRO A 57 7.08 -4.71 -0.17
CA PRO A 57 6.83 -5.77 -1.14
C PRO A 57 5.35 -6.10 -1.27
N HIS A 58 4.99 -6.78 -2.34
CA HIS A 58 3.67 -7.42 -2.46
C HIS A 58 3.47 -8.53 -1.40
N TYR A 59 4.52 -9.22 -0.95
CA TYR A 59 4.49 -10.34 0.02
C TYR A 59 3.66 -11.59 -0.36
N PHE A 60 2.83 -11.56 -1.41
CA PHE A 60 2.11 -12.74 -1.93
C PHE A 60 2.85 -13.46 -3.07
N PHE A 61 3.83 -12.80 -3.69
CA PHE A 61 4.71 -13.38 -4.70
C PHE A 61 6.14 -13.55 -4.18
N LYS A 62 6.78 -14.64 -4.57
CA LYS A 62 8.23 -14.77 -4.46
C LYS A 62 8.89 -13.80 -5.45
N LYS A 63 10.07 -13.28 -5.10
CA LYS A 63 10.95 -12.64 -6.09
C LYS A 63 11.18 -13.65 -7.23
N ASP A 64 11.23 -13.16 -8.46
CA ASP A 64 11.42 -13.95 -9.70
C ASP A 64 10.25 -14.87 -10.14
N SER A 65 9.11 -14.83 -9.44
CA SER A 65 7.89 -15.49 -9.94
C SER A 65 7.39 -14.86 -11.26
N PRO A 66 6.64 -15.59 -12.11
CA PRO A 66 6.07 -15.02 -13.33
C PRO A 66 5.26 -13.75 -13.09
N VAL A 67 4.60 -13.66 -11.92
CA VAL A 67 3.78 -12.51 -11.57
C VAL A 67 4.65 -11.33 -11.10
N SER A 68 5.66 -11.55 -10.25
CA SER A 68 6.61 -10.47 -9.91
C SER A 68 7.42 -9.98 -11.11
N ASN A 69 7.75 -10.85 -12.06
CA ASN A 69 8.44 -10.45 -13.29
C ASN A 69 7.59 -9.52 -14.14
N ARG A 70 6.27 -9.75 -14.14
CA ARG A 70 5.31 -8.90 -14.84
C ARG A 70 5.03 -7.60 -14.11
N PHE A 71 4.68 -7.65 -12.82
CA PHE A 71 4.11 -6.51 -12.09
C PHE A 71 5.10 -5.76 -11.19
N GLY A 72 6.28 -6.33 -10.94
CA GLY A 72 7.22 -5.86 -9.93
C GLY A 72 7.11 -6.63 -8.61
N TYR A 73 8.21 -6.73 -7.88
CA TYR A 73 8.27 -7.31 -6.53
C TYR A 73 7.67 -6.39 -5.46
N PHE A 74 7.73 -5.07 -5.68
CA PHE A 74 7.24 -4.05 -4.75
C PHE A 74 5.86 -3.51 -5.12
N ASN A 75 5.09 -3.14 -4.10
CA ASN A 75 3.79 -2.50 -4.20
C ASN A 75 3.94 -0.99 -4.00
N ALA A 76 3.39 -0.20 -4.91
CA ALA A 76 3.52 1.26 -4.93
C ALA A 76 2.44 2.01 -4.13
N GLY A 77 1.64 1.29 -3.34
CA GLY A 77 0.54 1.88 -2.56
C GLY A 77 0.97 2.54 -1.27
N VAL A 78 2.13 2.20 -0.71
CA VAL A 78 2.72 2.90 0.43
C VAL A 78 4.19 3.15 0.13
N ILE A 79 4.53 4.41 -0.13
CA ILE A 79 5.88 4.83 -0.46
C ILE A 79 6.22 6.08 0.35
N TRP A 80 7.29 6.01 1.14
CA TRP A 80 7.87 7.17 1.80
C TRP A 80 9.15 7.56 1.07
N ILE A 81 9.25 8.81 0.62
CA ILE A 81 10.44 9.34 -0.06
C ILE A 81 10.97 10.52 0.75
N ARG A 82 12.28 10.56 0.95
CA ARG A 82 13.01 11.61 1.69
C ARG A 82 14.18 12.20 0.88
N ASP A 83 14.32 11.77 -0.36
CA ASP A 83 15.46 12.06 -1.20
C ASP A 83 15.01 12.40 -2.63
N LYS A 84 15.46 13.55 -3.13
CA LYS A 84 15.06 14.06 -4.44
C LYS A 84 15.77 13.31 -5.58
N GLU A 85 16.97 12.79 -5.36
CA GLU A 85 17.70 12.02 -6.37
C GLU A 85 17.03 10.67 -6.59
N PHE A 86 16.64 9.97 -5.52
CA PHE A 86 15.80 8.78 -5.58
C PHE A 86 14.52 9.05 -6.37
N TRP A 87 13.84 10.16 -6.05
CA TRP A 87 12.62 10.56 -6.74
C TRP A 87 12.84 10.77 -8.23
N ASN A 88 13.86 11.54 -8.61
CA ASN A 88 14.13 11.85 -10.01
C ASN A 88 14.39 10.58 -10.82
N GLU A 89 15.23 9.68 -10.31
CA GLU A 89 15.55 8.42 -11.00
C GLU A 89 14.33 7.49 -11.09
N TRP A 90 13.55 7.36 -10.02
CA TRP A 90 12.32 6.56 -10.05
C TRP A 90 11.29 7.11 -11.05
N ASN A 91 11.09 8.44 -11.05
CA ASN A 91 10.19 9.14 -11.97
C ASN A 91 10.61 8.94 -13.44
N ASP A 92 11.91 9.04 -13.73
CA ASP A 92 12.45 8.82 -15.07
C ASP A 92 12.26 7.38 -15.54
N LEU A 93 12.54 6.39 -14.67
CA LEU A 93 12.28 4.99 -14.96
C LEU A 93 10.79 4.73 -15.25
N THR A 94 9.89 5.34 -14.49
CA THR A 94 8.44 5.22 -14.70
C THR A 94 7.98 5.84 -16.02
N LYS A 95 8.63 6.91 -16.50
CA LYS A 95 8.32 7.55 -17.79
C LYS A 95 8.72 6.73 -19.01
N THR A 96 9.64 5.77 -18.88
CA THR A 96 10.08 4.95 -20.02
C THR A 96 8.94 4.10 -20.61
N GLY A 97 7.91 3.80 -19.83
CA GLY A 97 6.71 3.06 -20.27
C GLY A 97 6.93 1.58 -20.58
N ASN A 98 8.12 1.04 -20.31
CA ASN A 98 8.49 -0.36 -20.58
C ASN A 98 8.07 -1.32 -19.46
N HIS A 99 7.36 -0.82 -18.45
CA HIS A 99 7.18 -1.46 -17.16
C HIS A 99 5.76 -1.21 -16.61
N PHE A 100 5.32 -2.00 -15.63
CA PHE A 100 4.13 -1.65 -14.84
C PHE A 100 4.40 -0.32 -14.13
N PHE A 101 3.93 0.76 -14.78
CA PHE A 101 4.19 2.19 -14.58
C PHE A 101 5.13 2.52 -13.43
N GLU A 102 4.68 2.32 -12.19
CA GLU A 102 5.36 2.74 -10.97
C GLU A 102 5.95 1.61 -10.12
N GLN A 103 5.46 0.37 -10.25
CA GLN A 103 5.86 -0.74 -9.37
C GLN A 103 7.17 -1.40 -9.76
N LYS A 104 7.34 -1.74 -11.05
CA LYS A 104 8.56 -2.42 -11.52
C LYS A 104 9.79 -1.51 -11.44
N PRO A 105 9.69 -0.19 -11.69
CA PRO A 105 10.79 0.74 -11.40
C PRO A 105 11.29 0.69 -9.96
N LEU A 106 10.43 0.51 -8.95
CA LEU A 106 10.89 0.37 -7.55
C LEU A 106 11.80 -0.85 -7.36
N GLU A 107 11.50 -1.95 -8.04
CA GLU A 107 12.36 -3.14 -8.01
C GLU A 107 13.72 -2.88 -8.65
N ILE A 108 13.75 -2.15 -9.76
CA ILE A 108 15.01 -1.74 -10.41
C ILE A 108 15.83 -0.86 -9.47
N MET A 109 15.19 0.12 -8.82
CA MET A 109 15.84 1.01 -7.85
C MET A 109 16.44 0.22 -6.68
N TYR A 110 15.69 -0.75 -6.14
CA TYR A 110 16.16 -1.63 -5.07
C TYR A 110 17.35 -2.49 -5.50
N ASP A 111 17.28 -3.09 -6.69
CA ASP A 111 18.32 -4.02 -7.17
C ASP A 111 19.61 -3.29 -7.61
N LYS A 112 19.53 -2.01 -7.99
CA LYS A 112 20.72 -1.18 -8.24
C LYS A 112 21.57 -0.95 -6.99
N GLY A 113 20.95 -0.89 -5.81
CA GLY A 113 21.66 -0.71 -4.54
C GLY A 113 22.31 0.68 -4.33
N ASN A 114 21.95 1.67 -5.15
CA ASN A 114 22.50 3.04 -5.05
C ASN A 114 21.85 3.90 -3.96
N PHE A 115 20.75 3.42 -3.37
CA PHE A 115 19.97 4.16 -2.39
C PHE A 115 19.73 3.34 -1.12
N ASP A 116 19.74 4.02 0.02
CA ASP A 116 19.33 3.46 1.31
C ASP A 116 17.81 3.26 1.34
N ILE A 117 17.38 2.07 0.93
CA ILE A 117 15.96 1.72 0.85
C ILE A 117 15.54 0.88 2.05
N LEU A 118 14.61 1.41 2.83
CA LEU A 118 13.96 0.68 3.91
C LEU A 118 12.81 -0.16 3.37
N LYS A 119 12.99 -1.47 3.36
CA LYS A 119 11.90 -2.41 3.08
C LYS A 119 10.89 -2.42 4.24
N LEU A 120 9.71 -1.83 4.00
CA LEU A 120 8.67 -1.74 5.02
C LEU A 120 8.12 -3.13 5.35
N PRO A 121 7.84 -3.43 6.64
CA PRO A 121 7.19 -4.67 7.05
C PRO A 121 5.82 -4.85 6.39
N LYS A 122 5.35 -6.09 6.31
CA LYS A 122 4.07 -6.45 5.70
C LYS A 122 2.86 -5.72 6.31
N THR A 123 2.95 -5.33 7.57
CA THR A 123 1.91 -4.58 8.28
C THR A 123 1.68 -3.17 7.73
N TYR A 124 2.62 -2.63 6.94
CA TYR A 124 2.56 -1.28 6.36
C TYR A 124 1.96 -1.22 4.95
N ASN A 125 1.58 -2.36 4.34
CA ASN A 125 0.87 -2.42 3.06
C ASN A 125 0.21 -3.79 2.91
N PHE A 126 -0.66 -4.15 3.86
CA PHE A 126 -1.18 -5.51 3.93
C PHE A 126 -2.26 -5.74 2.85
N ALA A 127 -1.93 -6.51 1.82
CA ALA A 127 -2.81 -6.74 0.66
C ALA A 127 -3.28 -8.21 0.48
N ASN A 128 -2.96 -9.13 1.40
CA ASN A 128 -3.21 -10.56 1.19
C ASN A 128 -4.49 -11.09 1.90
N GLY A 129 -5.55 -11.34 1.13
CA GLY A 129 -6.89 -11.65 1.66
C GLY A 129 -7.08 -13.00 2.36
N ASN A 130 -6.26 -14.05 2.09
CA ASN A 130 -6.58 -15.39 2.61
C ASN A 130 -5.47 -16.14 3.35
N ARG A 131 -4.22 -16.18 2.86
CA ARG A 131 -3.18 -17.01 3.52
C ARG A 131 -2.81 -16.53 4.92
N ASP A 132 -3.14 -15.28 5.21
CA ASP A 132 -2.63 -14.56 6.37
C ASP A 132 -3.74 -14.05 7.29
N ARG A 133 -5.01 -14.26 6.92
CA ARG A 133 -6.16 -13.71 7.67
C ARG A 133 -6.26 -14.26 9.09
N GLU A 134 -5.86 -15.53 9.28
CA GLU A 134 -5.90 -16.20 10.59
C GLU A 134 -4.87 -15.61 11.55
N ASN A 135 -3.83 -14.97 11.01
CA ASN A 135 -2.83 -14.27 11.81
C ASN A 135 -3.30 -12.87 12.23
N ILE A 136 -4.44 -12.38 11.70
CA ILE A 136 -5.00 -11.08 12.07
C ILE A 136 -5.96 -11.25 13.23
N HIS A 137 -5.69 -10.55 14.33
CA HIS A 137 -6.48 -10.64 15.55
C HIS A 137 -6.58 -9.30 16.27
N LEU A 138 -7.45 -9.27 17.28
CA LEU A 138 -7.57 -8.17 18.23
C LEU A 138 -6.77 -8.59 19.46
N ASP A 139 -5.86 -7.74 19.92
CA ASP A 139 -5.15 -7.98 21.17
C ASP A 139 -5.92 -7.38 22.37
N GLY A 140 -5.50 -7.69 23.60
CA GLY A 140 -6.13 -7.22 24.84
C GLY A 140 -6.18 -5.69 24.97
N ASP A 141 -5.27 -4.98 24.29
CA ASP A 141 -5.24 -3.52 24.18
C ASP A 141 -6.31 -2.94 23.24
N GLY A 142 -7.04 -3.80 22.53
CA GLY A 142 -8.08 -3.43 21.58
C GLY A 142 -7.56 -2.95 20.22
N PHE A 143 -6.26 -3.03 19.95
CA PHE A 143 -5.68 -2.77 18.64
C PHE A 143 -5.64 -4.04 17.77
N ILE A 144 -5.60 -3.86 16.45
CA ILE A 144 -5.56 -4.95 15.48
C ILE A 144 -4.10 -5.28 15.16
N TYR A 145 -3.74 -6.55 15.28
CA TYR A 145 -2.40 -7.07 15.04
C TYR A 145 -2.37 -8.04 13.87
N TYR A 146 -1.19 -8.21 13.27
CA TYR A 146 -0.85 -9.33 12.40
C TYR A 146 0.32 -10.08 13.04
N LYS A 147 0.07 -11.31 13.51
CA LYS A 147 0.96 -11.98 14.46
C LYS A 147 1.24 -11.03 15.64
N GLU A 148 2.48 -10.91 16.08
CA GLU A 148 2.85 -10.06 17.22
C GLU A 148 2.99 -8.56 16.86
N ASP A 149 2.86 -8.18 15.58
CA ASP A 149 3.10 -6.82 15.12
C ASP A 149 1.78 -6.04 14.92
N PRO A 150 1.69 -4.76 15.33
CA PRO A 150 0.53 -3.93 15.03
C PRO A 150 0.29 -3.85 13.53
N LEU A 151 -0.94 -4.16 13.09
CA LEU A 151 -1.33 -4.05 11.69
C LEU A 151 -1.53 -2.57 11.33
N ILE A 152 -0.54 -1.93 10.72
CA ILE A 152 -0.57 -0.49 10.45
C ILE A 152 -1.69 -0.15 9.47
N ASN A 153 -1.73 -0.82 8.32
CA ASN A 153 -2.78 -0.61 7.35
C ASN A 153 -3.06 -1.87 6.52
N ILE A 154 -4.22 -1.86 5.85
CA ILE A 154 -4.56 -2.77 4.78
C ILE A 154 -4.74 -2.00 3.48
N HIS A 155 -4.26 -2.59 2.39
CA HIS A 155 -4.47 -2.10 1.05
C HIS A 155 -5.65 -2.83 0.43
N VAL A 156 -6.73 -2.08 0.21
CA VAL A 156 -8.07 -2.58 -0.06
C VAL A 156 -8.35 -2.85 -1.53
N HIS A 157 -7.33 -2.98 -2.39
CA HIS A 157 -7.48 -3.64 -3.70
C HIS A 157 -8.19 -4.99 -3.58
N ILE A 158 -8.09 -5.61 -2.40
CA ILE A 158 -8.89 -6.74 -1.94
C ILE A 158 -10.39 -6.51 -2.22
N PHE A 159 -10.99 -5.36 -1.87
CA PHE A 159 -12.44 -5.14 -1.90
C PHE A 159 -13.05 -4.93 -3.30
N LYS A 160 -12.23 -4.86 -4.36
CA LYS A 160 -12.74 -4.93 -5.74
C LYS A 160 -13.08 -6.38 -6.05
N GLN A 161 -14.31 -6.63 -6.52
CA GLN A 161 -14.69 -7.92 -7.11
C GLN A 161 -13.87 -8.13 -8.38
N ASN A 162 -12.64 -8.62 -8.25
CA ASN A 162 -11.85 -9.09 -9.37
C ASN A 162 -11.88 -10.62 -9.34
N ILE A 163 -12.62 -11.14 -10.32
CA ILE A 163 -12.92 -12.56 -10.59
C ILE A 163 -11.63 -13.41 -10.69
N HIS A 164 -10.46 -12.79 -10.86
CA HIS A 164 -9.18 -13.46 -11.02
C HIS A 164 -8.40 -13.77 -9.73
N LEU A 165 -8.81 -13.28 -8.55
CA LEU A 165 -8.10 -13.52 -7.28
C LEU A 165 -8.87 -14.40 -6.28
N GLY A 166 -10.00 -14.98 -6.71
CA GLY A 166 -10.91 -15.77 -5.86
C GLY A 166 -11.67 -14.91 -4.84
N ASP A 167 -12.81 -15.40 -4.34
CA ASP A 167 -13.75 -14.78 -3.37
C ASP A 167 -13.15 -14.33 -2.00
N ASN A 168 -11.83 -14.27 -1.92
CA ASN A 168 -11.02 -14.15 -0.72
C ASN A 168 -11.11 -12.76 -0.08
N SER A 169 -11.57 -11.78 -0.84
CA SER A 169 -11.74 -10.42 -0.38
C SER A 169 -12.92 -10.21 0.54
N LEU A 170 -13.98 -10.98 0.32
CA LEU A 170 -15.17 -10.93 1.13
C LEU A 170 -14.88 -11.46 2.54
N GLU A 171 -14.10 -12.52 2.67
CA GLU A 171 -13.71 -13.09 3.97
C GLU A 171 -12.80 -12.16 4.76
N MET A 172 -11.78 -11.55 4.12
CA MET A 172 -10.98 -10.51 4.77
C MET A 172 -11.84 -9.33 5.21
N LYS A 173 -12.77 -8.87 4.36
CA LYS A 173 -13.73 -7.81 4.71
C LYS A 173 -14.57 -8.18 5.92
N LYS A 174 -15.12 -9.40 5.98
CA LYS A 174 -15.89 -9.90 7.12
C LYS A 174 -15.04 -9.92 8.39
N LYS A 175 -13.82 -10.48 8.33
CA LYS A 175 -12.88 -10.53 9.46
C LYS A 175 -12.56 -9.14 9.99
N ILE A 176 -12.19 -8.19 9.12
CA ILE A 176 -11.89 -6.82 9.53
C ILE A 176 -13.10 -6.13 10.17
N LYS A 177 -14.30 -6.30 9.60
CA LYS A 177 -15.54 -5.77 10.19
C LYS A 177 -15.81 -6.37 11.57
N GLU A 178 -15.63 -7.67 11.73
CA GLU A 178 -15.79 -8.36 13.00
C GLU A 178 -14.82 -7.84 14.05
N LEU A 179 -13.53 -7.72 13.71
CA LEU A 179 -12.49 -7.18 14.60
C LEU A 179 -12.80 -5.73 14.99
N LEU A 180 -13.20 -4.89 14.04
CA LEU A 180 -13.60 -3.51 14.33
C LEU A 180 -14.84 -3.46 15.21
N HIS A 181 -15.82 -4.35 15.02
CA HIS A 181 -17.00 -4.40 15.87
C HIS A 181 -16.66 -4.81 17.31
N LYS A 182 -15.80 -5.83 17.46
CA LYS A 182 -15.34 -6.34 18.77
C LYS A 182 -14.41 -5.37 19.50
N SER A 183 -13.60 -4.61 18.76
CA SER A 183 -12.66 -3.65 19.34
C SER A 183 -13.39 -2.56 20.11
N LYS A 184 -12.94 -2.28 21.33
CA LYS A 184 -13.39 -1.13 22.14
C LYS A 184 -12.51 0.12 21.92
N ASN A 185 -11.56 0.07 20.99
CA ASN A 185 -10.64 1.15 20.74
C ASN A 185 -11.34 2.32 20.02
N GLU A 186 -11.35 3.49 20.66
CA GLU A 186 -12.01 4.70 20.16
C GLU A 186 -11.36 5.23 18.88
N ASN A 187 -10.08 4.92 18.62
CA ASN A 187 -9.41 5.30 17.37
C ASN A 187 -10.10 4.71 16.14
N TYR A 188 -10.83 3.60 16.30
CA TYR A 188 -11.57 2.95 15.21
C TYR A 188 -12.96 3.52 14.99
N LYS A 189 -13.45 4.46 15.82
CA LYS A 189 -14.82 5.00 15.72
C LYS A 189 -15.14 5.59 14.35
N ASN A 190 -14.19 6.33 13.76
CA ASN A 190 -14.38 6.92 12.43
C ASN A 190 -14.41 5.85 11.33
N ILE A 191 -13.53 4.85 11.40
CA ILE A 191 -13.51 3.73 10.46
C ILE A 191 -14.84 2.97 10.52
N LYS A 192 -15.31 2.63 11.72
CA LYS A 192 -16.62 1.97 11.95
C LYS A 192 -17.78 2.79 11.35
N ARG A 193 -17.76 4.11 11.53
CA ARG A 193 -18.78 5.02 10.99
C ARG A 193 -18.78 5.03 9.46
N VAL A 194 -17.61 5.12 8.83
CA VAL A 194 -17.46 5.10 7.36
C VAL A 194 -17.94 3.77 6.78
N ILE A 195 -17.51 2.64 7.36
CA ILE A 195 -17.94 1.30 6.93
C ILE A 195 -19.46 1.16 7.04
N LYS A 196 -20.06 1.56 8.17
CA LYS A 196 -21.52 1.51 8.37
C LYS A 196 -22.29 2.35 7.35
N LYS A 197 -21.74 3.52 6.95
CA LYS A 197 -22.35 4.37 5.93
C LYS A 197 -22.30 3.73 4.55
N HIS A 198 -21.17 3.09 4.19
CA HIS A 198 -21.04 2.36 2.93
C HIS A 198 -21.97 1.14 2.85
N ASP A 199 -22.07 0.35 3.91
CA ASP A 199 -22.93 -0.84 3.92
C ASP A 199 -24.42 -0.50 3.74
N LYS A 200 -24.86 0.66 4.25
CA LYS A 200 -26.24 1.14 4.04
C LYS A 200 -26.54 1.57 2.60
N LYS A 201 -25.54 2.06 1.87
CA LYS A 201 -25.73 2.51 0.48
C LYS A 201 -25.84 1.34 -0.50
N ASN A 202 -25.19 0.22 -0.21
CA ASN A 202 -25.23 -0.99 -1.05
C ASN A 202 -26.53 -1.82 -0.89
N PHE A 203 -27.54 -1.33 -0.17
CA PHE A 203 -28.85 -1.96 -0.05
C PHE A 203 -29.88 -1.45 -1.09
N TYR A 204 -29.53 -0.44 -1.89
CA TYR A 204 -30.44 0.19 -2.86
C TYR A 204 -29.98 0.11 -4.32
N GLU A 205 -28.90 -0.60 -4.63
CA GLU A 205 -28.46 -0.81 -6.02
C GLU A 205 -28.02 -2.27 -6.21
N PHE A 206 -29.01 -3.13 -6.44
CA PHE A 206 -28.98 -4.30 -7.32
C PHE A 206 -30.40 -4.55 -7.82
#